data_AF-A0A1Y4DVH3-F1
#
_entry.id   AF-A0A1Y4DVH3-F1
#
_cell.length_a   1.000
_cell.length_b   1.000
_cell.length_c   1.000
_cell.angle_alpha   90.00
_cell.angle_beta   90.00
_cell.angle_gamma   90.00
#
_symmetry.space_group_name_H-M   'P 1'
#
loop_
_entity.id
_entity.type
_entity.pdbx_description
1 polymer ?
#
loop_
_entity_poly.entity_id
_entity_poly.type
_entity_poly.pdbx_seq_one_letter_code
_entity_poly.pdbx_strand_id
1 'polypeptide(L)'
;MQEKHTVKLGVSSISVFFSYSHRDSMAGSLTSFVQRAVDVCNAKETTLPLHLFVDDSGILPGDAWRATINDSLANTHIFLPCITPNYCLSAECAYEYKRFEDLRRNDGIGRTCVPLFWEDIPSEYFEIQSFRRDILDAARAINGIDVTSLVMRRTSSRNLMEEELVADLASALERAARWVADDLSATGASPSDADAAKAGRAHQYTCVGSKDRSTFTMRSPAPCVVFNAITDDPSWGDERGFTLIKDVTGMPNTLETASAGDFVEVAQAIDRHVYMVKSFVHHCSASNLKLTAEDVRLMAYIAPGSVKDAMVQVTIQASNLGATKDDSEGKTGAVWDEAYLTCPEGCSFKVAYISGSGRYYNAVRGLESEPFELPDDIISKKGALLGYERLDGRIPGCFAYSGYATFLIMVKAEKTRRSLGIRAKGEKDADWGARAAIGPGETTLVRMDYRNTGIKTDQDVVLSVSLPPALQLVSGTTRLYNAGNPSGASVSDAWVLRGANIGSYAPGSNAIVTFSVRLTGEVPPQGVRSAEILAHAVTGDGEVFAALRLRTA
;
A
#
# COMPACT_ATOMS: atom_id res chain seq x y z
N MET A 1 -10.61 47.27 -47.83
CA MET A 1 -10.78 45.86 -48.24
C MET A 1 -10.11 45.05 -47.13
N GLN A 2 -10.88 44.69 -46.10
CA GLN A 2 -10.39 43.92 -44.95
C GLN A 2 -10.65 42.44 -45.23
N GLU A 3 -9.59 41.66 -45.32
CA GLU A 3 -9.67 40.20 -45.38
C GLU A 3 -10.15 39.67 -44.02
N LYS A 4 -11.29 38.97 -44.04
CA LYS A 4 -11.77 38.16 -42.93
C LYS A 4 -10.88 36.93 -42.81
N HIS A 5 -10.02 36.89 -41.79
CA HIS A 5 -9.48 35.63 -41.31
C HIS A 5 -10.56 34.91 -40.49
N THR A 6 -11.15 33.88 -41.07
CA THR A 6 -11.99 32.92 -40.35
C THR A 6 -11.08 31.97 -39.58
N VAL A 7 -10.96 32.15 -38.27
CA VAL A 7 -10.32 31.18 -37.37
C VAL A 7 -11.30 30.00 -37.20
N LYS A 8 -10.96 28.83 -37.76
CA LYS A 8 -11.61 27.56 -37.40
C LYS A 8 -10.91 27.02 -36.16
N LEU A 9 -11.57 27.07 -35.00
CA LEU A 9 -11.16 26.34 -33.80
C LEU A 9 -11.45 24.85 -34.04
N GLY A 10 -10.39 24.05 -34.23
CA GLY A 10 -10.47 22.61 -34.47
C GLY A 10 -9.70 21.84 -33.40
N VAL A 11 -10.22 20.66 -33.05
CA VAL A 11 -9.68 19.69 -32.09
C VAL A 11 -8.16 19.53 -32.26
N SER A 12 -7.40 19.66 -31.17
CA SER A 12 -5.92 19.70 -31.19
C SER A 12 -5.24 18.33 -31.11
N SER A 13 -5.98 17.27 -30.78
CA SER A 13 -5.47 15.89 -30.64
C SER A 13 -6.59 14.86 -30.53
N ILE A 14 -6.30 13.59 -30.78
CA ILE A 14 -7.25 12.47 -30.69
C ILE A 14 -6.82 11.51 -29.58
N SER A 15 -7.69 11.28 -28.60
CA SER A 15 -7.44 10.36 -27.49
C SER A 15 -7.71 8.91 -27.88
N VAL A 16 -6.75 8.02 -27.63
CA VAL A 16 -6.83 6.57 -27.81
C VAL A 16 -6.81 5.92 -26.44
N PHE A 17 -7.81 5.11 -26.09
CA PHE A 17 -7.81 4.32 -24.85
C PHE A 17 -7.56 2.86 -25.17
N PHE A 18 -6.45 2.32 -24.66
CA PHE A 18 -6.06 0.93 -24.79
C PHE A 18 -6.52 0.14 -23.58
N SER A 19 -7.60 -0.62 -23.79
CA SER A 19 -8.18 -1.53 -22.80
C SER A 19 -7.60 -2.93 -23.02
N TYR A 20 -7.00 -3.52 -22.00
CA TYR A 20 -6.39 -4.86 -22.08
C TYR A 20 -6.42 -5.57 -20.72
N SER A 21 -6.34 -6.91 -20.71
CA SER A 21 -6.15 -7.62 -19.44
C SER A 21 -4.69 -7.57 -19.02
N HIS A 22 -4.40 -7.14 -17.79
CA HIS A 22 -3.03 -7.13 -17.24
C HIS A 22 -2.39 -8.53 -17.20
N ARG A 23 -3.21 -9.59 -17.21
CA ARG A 23 -2.75 -10.98 -17.31
C ARG A 23 -2.11 -11.31 -18.66
N ASP A 24 -2.36 -10.49 -19.69
CA ASP A 24 -1.86 -10.69 -21.05
C ASP A 24 -0.54 -9.93 -21.33
N SER A 25 -0.11 -9.04 -20.44
CA SER A 25 1.11 -8.23 -20.60
C SER A 25 2.24 -8.76 -19.74
N MET A 26 2.95 -9.79 -20.22
CA MET A 26 4.23 -10.18 -19.62
C MET A 26 5.29 -9.10 -19.91
N ALA A 27 5.82 -8.49 -18.85
CA ALA A 27 6.91 -7.49 -18.89
C ALA A 27 6.66 -6.26 -19.81
N GLY A 28 5.40 -5.85 -20.00
CA GLY A 28 5.05 -4.63 -20.76
C GLY A 28 5.15 -4.76 -22.29
N SER A 29 5.29 -5.98 -22.81
CA SER A 29 5.46 -6.23 -24.25
C SER A 29 4.26 -5.77 -25.10
N LEU A 30 3.04 -5.97 -24.59
CA LEU A 30 1.79 -5.59 -25.27
C LEU A 30 1.60 -4.07 -25.32
N THR A 31 1.83 -3.36 -24.22
CA THR A 31 1.72 -1.90 -24.14
C THR A 31 2.80 -1.22 -24.99
N SER A 32 4.01 -1.79 -25.01
CA SER A 32 5.10 -1.34 -25.89
C SER A 32 4.78 -1.52 -27.38
N PHE A 33 4.06 -2.59 -27.75
CA PHE A 33 3.62 -2.80 -29.13
C PHE A 33 2.64 -1.71 -29.58
N VAL A 34 1.63 -1.41 -28.76
CA VAL A 34 0.64 -0.36 -29.08
C VAL A 34 1.26 1.03 -29.08
N GLN A 35 2.14 1.32 -28.11
CA GLN A 35 2.86 2.60 -28.04
C GLN A 35 3.66 2.85 -29.31
N ARG A 36 4.40 1.85 -29.83
CA ARG A 36 5.13 1.99 -31.09
C ARG A 36 4.23 2.30 -32.28
N ALA A 37 3.04 1.71 -32.36
CA ALA A 37 2.08 2.02 -33.43
C ALA A 37 1.58 3.46 -33.33
N VAL A 38 1.31 3.95 -32.11
CA VAL A 38 0.96 5.36 -31.85
C VAL A 38 2.10 6.30 -32.22
N ASP A 39 3.34 5.94 -31.92
CA ASP A 39 4.53 6.71 -32.28
C ASP A 39 4.69 6.82 -33.81
N VAL A 40 4.42 5.73 -34.54
CA VAL A 40 4.42 5.73 -36.02
C VAL A 40 3.35 6.69 -36.56
N CYS A 41 2.15 6.72 -35.98
CA CYS A 41 1.11 7.69 -36.36
C CYS A 41 1.56 9.12 -36.08
N ASN A 42 2.14 9.36 -34.91
CA ASN A 42 2.55 10.69 -34.44
C ASN A 42 3.79 11.24 -35.16
N ALA A 43 4.60 10.37 -35.75
CA ALA A 43 5.74 10.78 -36.58
C ALA A 43 5.31 11.41 -37.92
N LYS A 44 4.04 11.28 -38.33
CA LYS A 44 3.51 11.88 -39.56
C LYS A 44 2.92 13.27 -39.27
N GLU A 45 3.46 14.31 -39.90
CA GLU A 45 3.01 15.70 -39.72
C GLU A 45 1.59 15.99 -40.23
N THR A 46 0.95 15.03 -40.92
CA THR A 46 -0.33 15.20 -41.63
C THR A 46 -1.57 14.81 -40.83
N THR A 47 -1.43 14.33 -39.60
CA THR A 47 -2.52 13.81 -38.77
C THR A 47 -2.56 14.49 -37.40
N LEU A 48 -3.76 14.65 -36.82
CA LEU A 48 -3.88 15.09 -35.42
C LEU A 48 -3.14 14.10 -34.52
N PRO A 49 -2.37 14.60 -33.52
CA PRO A 49 -1.60 13.73 -32.66
C PRO A 49 -2.51 12.80 -31.85
N LEU A 50 -2.13 11.53 -31.78
CA LEU A 50 -2.77 10.49 -30.99
C LEU A 50 -2.20 10.47 -29.57
N HIS A 51 -3.06 10.48 -28.56
CA HIS A 51 -2.68 10.29 -27.15
C HIS A 51 -3.15 8.95 -26.64
N LEU A 52 -2.21 8.06 -26.35
CA LEU A 52 -2.49 6.74 -25.80
C LEU A 52 -2.69 6.83 -24.28
N PHE A 53 -3.87 6.43 -23.83
CA PHE A 53 -4.17 6.07 -22.46
C PHE A 53 -4.13 4.55 -22.38
N VAL A 54 -3.44 4.02 -21.38
CA VAL A 54 -3.32 2.58 -21.14
C VAL A 54 -4.08 2.29 -19.85
N ASP A 55 -4.98 1.31 -19.87
CA ASP A 55 -5.69 0.89 -18.66
C ASP A 55 -4.68 0.40 -17.61
N ASP A 56 -4.58 1.11 -16.48
CA ASP A 56 -3.77 0.74 -15.32
C ASP A 56 -4.67 0.16 -14.23
N SER A 57 -4.87 -1.15 -14.26
CA SER A 57 -5.66 -1.88 -13.26
C SER A 57 -4.94 -2.02 -11.90
N GLY A 58 -3.85 -1.28 -11.67
CA GLY A 58 -3.27 -1.07 -10.34
C GLY A 58 -4.21 -0.35 -9.35
N ILE A 59 -5.33 0.20 -9.82
CA ILE A 59 -6.33 0.88 -8.99
C ILE A 59 -7.27 -0.15 -8.34
N LEU A 60 -7.33 -0.16 -7.00
CA LEU A 60 -8.23 -1.03 -6.23
C LEU A 60 -9.72 -0.81 -6.62
N PRO A 61 -10.52 -1.89 -6.76
CA PRO A 61 -11.93 -1.77 -7.15
C PRO A 61 -12.78 -1.03 -6.10
N GLY A 62 -13.46 0.05 -6.51
CA GLY A 62 -14.33 0.89 -5.69
C GLY A 62 -14.98 2.06 -6.45
N ASP A 63 -15.75 2.91 -5.76
CA ASP A 63 -16.53 4.00 -6.39
C ASP A 63 -15.67 5.12 -7.01
N ALA A 64 -14.46 5.35 -6.47
CA ALA A 64 -13.49 6.30 -7.03
C ALA A 64 -12.84 5.79 -8.32
N TRP A 65 -12.59 4.47 -8.42
CA TRP A 65 -12.07 3.84 -9.65
C TRP A 65 -13.05 4.00 -10.82
N ARG A 66 -14.36 3.82 -10.58
CA ARG A 66 -15.39 4.03 -11.61
C ARG A 66 -15.45 5.48 -12.08
N ALA A 67 -15.28 6.46 -11.20
CA ALA A 67 -15.27 7.87 -11.61
C ALA A 67 -14.08 8.16 -12.56
N THR A 68 -12.87 7.73 -12.19
CA THR A 68 -11.66 7.91 -13.00
C THR A 68 -11.74 7.21 -14.36
N ILE A 69 -12.23 5.97 -14.40
CA ILE A 69 -12.46 5.23 -15.65
C ILE A 69 -13.55 5.90 -16.49
N ASN A 70 -14.63 6.38 -15.88
CA ASN A 70 -15.69 7.08 -16.61
C ASN A 70 -15.20 8.40 -17.22
N ASP A 71 -14.38 9.17 -16.51
CA ASP A 71 -13.82 10.41 -17.02
C ASP A 71 -12.80 10.16 -18.15
N SER A 72 -11.99 9.10 -18.02
CA SER A 72 -11.05 8.68 -19.06
C SER A 72 -11.79 8.23 -20.33
N LEU A 73 -12.83 7.41 -20.19
CA LEU A 73 -13.66 6.93 -21.30
C LEU A 73 -14.50 8.06 -21.93
N ALA A 74 -14.96 9.03 -21.15
CA ALA A 74 -15.71 10.19 -21.66
C ALA A 74 -14.86 11.03 -22.63
N ASN A 75 -13.55 11.14 -22.36
CA ASN A 75 -12.59 11.89 -23.17
C ASN A 75 -11.88 11.04 -24.25
N THR A 76 -12.27 9.77 -24.38
CA THR A 76 -11.70 8.84 -25.37
C THR A 76 -12.38 9.02 -26.72
N HIS A 77 -11.60 9.10 -27.80
CA HIS A 77 -12.10 9.20 -29.17
C HIS A 77 -12.02 7.86 -29.91
N ILE A 78 -10.91 7.14 -29.72
CA ILE A 78 -10.65 5.81 -30.26
C ILE A 78 -10.52 4.84 -29.10
N PHE A 79 -11.37 3.83 -29.03
CA PHE A 79 -11.24 2.73 -28.07
C PHE A 79 -10.56 1.54 -28.74
N LEU A 80 -9.47 1.06 -28.15
CA LEU A 80 -8.65 -0.04 -28.65
C LEU A 80 -8.72 -1.20 -27.65
N PRO A 81 -9.73 -2.08 -27.72
CA PRO A 81 -9.80 -3.25 -26.87
C PRO A 81 -8.90 -4.38 -27.39
N CYS A 82 -8.03 -4.90 -26.52
CA CYS A 82 -7.20 -6.07 -26.78
C CYS A 82 -7.98 -7.36 -26.49
N ILE A 83 -8.51 -8.00 -27.53
CA ILE A 83 -9.38 -9.17 -27.41
C ILE A 83 -8.53 -10.43 -27.24
N THR A 84 -8.64 -11.02 -26.04
CA THR A 84 -8.05 -12.28 -25.57
C THR A 84 -9.08 -13.06 -24.73
N PRO A 85 -8.86 -14.34 -24.40
CA PRO A 85 -9.67 -15.04 -23.42
C PRO A 85 -9.68 -14.34 -22.05
N ASN A 86 -8.54 -13.82 -21.57
CA ASN A 86 -8.47 -13.10 -20.29
C ASN A 86 -9.25 -11.78 -20.32
N TYR A 87 -9.23 -11.06 -21.43
CA TYR A 87 -10.05 -9.86 -21.64
C TYR A 87 -11.54 -10.19 -21.59
N CYS A 88 -11.97 -11.24 -22.29
CA CYS A 88 -13.36 -11.69 -22.29
C CYS A 88 -13.81 -12.30 -20.95
N LEU A 89 -12.88 -12.66 -20.06
CA LEU A 89 -13.19 -13.13 -18.70
C LEU A 89 -13.18 -12.01 -17.66
N SER A 90 -12.56 -10.86 -17.94
CA SER A 90 -12.46 -9.73 -17.01
C SER A 90 -13.76 -8.96 -16.89
N ALA A 91 -14.19 -8.68 -15.66
CA ALA A 91 -15.36 -7.86 -15.39
C ALA A 91 -15.08 -6.37 -15.64
N GLU A 92 -13.83 -5.96 -15.47
CA GLU A 92 -13.29 -4.61 -15.64
C GLU A 92 -13.22 -4.24 -17.13
N CYS A 93 -12.53 -5.05 -17.94
CA CYS A 93 -12.50 -4.87 -19.40
C CYS A 93 -13.93 -4.88 -19.99
N ALA A 94 -14.82 -5.70 -19.42
CA ALA A 94 -16.22 -5.73 -19.82
C ALA A 94 -16.99 -4.45 -19.47
N TYR A 95 -16.67 -3.82 -18.34
CA TYR A 95 -17.25 -2.53 -17.95
C TYR A 95 -16.80 -1.43 -18.89
N GLU A 96 -15.50 -1.33 -19.17
CA GLU A 96 -14.93 -0.31 -20.07
C GLU A 96 -15.52 -0.40 -21.47
N TYR A 97 -15.56 -1.61 -22.04
CA TYR A 97 -16.12 -1.85 -23.36
C TYR A 97 -17.59 -1.40 -23.44
N LYS A 98 -18.41 -1.82 -22.46
CA LYS A 98 -19.83 -1.48 -22.44
C LYS A 98 -20.05 0.01 -22.22
N ARG A 99 -19.27 0.64 -21.35
CA ARG A 99 -19.34 2.07 -21.09
C ARG A 99 -18.94 2.91 -22.30
N PHE A 100 -17.88 2.53 -23.00
CA PHE A 100 -17.48 3.17 -24.24
C PHE A 100 -18.56 3.03 -25.32
N GLU A 101 -19.12 1.83 -25.50
CA GLU A 101 -20.22 1.60 -26.44
C GLU A 101 -21.45 2.46 -26.10
N ASP A 102 -21.78 2.61 -24.81
CA ASP A 102 -22.86 3.49 -24.37
C ASP A 102 -22.56 4.95 -24.72
N LEU A 103 -21.34 5.44 -24.50
CA LEU A 103 -20.95 6.80 -24.88
C LEU A 103 -21.03 6.99 -26.41
N ARG A 104 -20.42 6.06 -27.16
CA ARG A 104 -20.39 6.06 -28.64
C ARG A 104 -21.78 6.13 -29.26
N ARG A 105 -22.78 5.52 -28.64
CA ARG A 105 -24.16 5.51 -29.15
C ARG A 105 -24.96 6.76 -28.78
N ASN A 106 -24.63 7.44 -27.68
CA ASN A 106 -25.59 8.32 -27.01
C ASN A 106 -25.19 9.79 -26.91
N ASP A 107 -23.92 10.19 -27.06
CA ASP A 107 -23.52 11.58 -26.78
C ASP A 107 -23.20 12.44 -28.01
N GLY A 108 -23.32 11.87 -29.22
CA GLY A 108 -23.18 12.61 -30.48
C GLY A 108 -21.76 13.11 -30.76
N ILE A 109 -20.75 12.64 -30.02
CA ILE A 109 -19.33 12.91 -30.28
C ILE A 109 -18.76 11.76 -31.12
N GLY A 110 -18.03 12.10 -32.19
CA GLY A 110 -17.38 11.16 -33.10
C GLY A 110 -16.41 10.22 -32.39
N ARG A 111 -16.89 9.04 -32.00
CA ARG A 111 -16.11 7.98 -31.37
C ARG A 111 -16.12 6.71 -32.18
N THR A 112 -14.99 6.01 -32.20
CA THR A 112 -14.85 4.74 -32.91
C THR A 112 -14.11 3.70 -32.09
N CYS A 113 -14.38 2.44 -32.38
CA CYS A 113 -13.74 1.29 -31.74
C CYS A 113 -12.87 0.57 -32.77
N VAL A 114 -11.65 0.21 -32.40
CA VAL A 114 -10.71 -0.54 -33.24
C VAL A 114 -10.27 -1.77 -32.44
N PRO A 115 -10.97 -2.92 -32.53
CA PRO A 115 -10.57 -4.11 -31.80
C PRO A 115 -9.23 -4.65 -32.28
N LEU A 116 -8.38 -5.11 -31.35
CA LEU A 116 -7.14 -5.83 -31.62
C LEU A 116 -7.31 -7.28 -31.17
N PHE A 117 -7.41 -8.22 -32.11
CA PHE A 117 -7.47 -9.65 -31.80
C PHE A 117 -6.05 -10.18 -31.61
N TRP A 118 -5.66 -10.31 -30.35
CA TRP A 118 -4.29 -10.63 -29.97
C TRP A 118 -4.01 -12.13 -30.01
N GLU A 119 -4.96 -12.94 -29.56
CA GLU A 119 -4.87 -14.40 -29.62
C GLU A 119 -6.20 -15.04 -30.02
N ASP A 120 -6.11 -16.21 -30.66
CA ASP A 120 -7.30 -17.00 -30.98
C ASP A 120 -7.98 -17.45 -29.68
N ILE A 121 -9.32 -17.36 -29.65
CA ILE A 121 -10.13 -17.79 -28.50
C ILE A 121 -10.72 -19.17 -28.80
N PRO A 122 -10.24 -20.25 -28.14
CA PRO A 122 -10.75 -21.60 -28.32
C PRO A 122 -12.23 -21.72 -27.91
N SER A 123 -12.97 -22.61 -28.58
CA SER A 123 -14.41 -22.77 -28.31
C SER A 123 -14.75 -23.26 -26.91
N GLU A 124 -13.80 -23.91 -26.22
CA GLU A 124 -13.93 -24.32 -24.81
C GLU A 124 -14.16 -23.14 -23.85
N TYR A 125 -13.70 -21.93 -24.18
CA TYR A 125 -13.97 -20.74 -23.36
C TYR A 125 -15.45 -20.31 -23.43
N PHE A 126 -16.17 -20.70 -24.48
CA PHE A 126 -17.58 -20.30 -24.66
C PHE A 126 -18.53 -21.00 -23.68
N GLU A 127 -18.08 -22.11 -23.06
CA GLU A 127 -18.84 -22.84 -22.04
C GLU A 127 -18.62 -22.25 -20.64
N ILE A 128 -17.67 -21.32 -20.47
CA ILE A 128 -17.39 -20.69 -19.17
C ILE A 128 -18.45 -19.60 -18.90
N GLN A 129 -19.20 -19.73 -17.82
CA GLN A 129 -20.30 -18.81 -17.49
C GLN A 129 -19.87 -17.34 -17.40
N SER A 130 -18.67 -17.06 -16.91
CA SER A 130 -18.14 -15.68 -16.80
C SER A 130 -17.61 -15.12 -18.12
N PHE A 131 -17.46 -15.93 -19.16
CA PHE A 131 -16.94 -15.51 -20.45
C PHE A 131 -17.95 -14.60 -21.18
N ARG A 132 -17.51 -13.39 -21.51
CA ARG A 132 -18.32 -12.35 -22.18
C ARG A 132 -18.35 -12.54 -23.68
N ARG A 133 -19.12 -13.54 -24.12
CA ARG A 133 -19.30 -13.84 -25.55
C ARG A 133 -19.92 -12.69 -26.33
N ASP A 134 -20.79 -11.92 -25.68
CA ASP A 134 -21.41 -10.70 -26.21
C ASP A 134 -20.37 -9.66 -26.67
N ILE A 135 -19.30 -9.48 -25.90
CA ILE A 135 -18.21 -8.54 -26.23
C ILE A 135 -17.39 -9.07 -27.41
N LEU A 136 -17.07 -10.37 -27.42
CA LEU A 136 -16.33 -10.99 -28.53
C LEU A 136 -17.10 -10.86 -29.85
N ASP A 137 -18.40 -11.16 -29.86
CA ASP A 137 -19.22 -11.08 -31.07
C ASP A 137 -19.39 -9.62 -31.52
N ALA A 138 -19.53 -8.67 -30.59
CA ALA A 138 -19.57 -7.24 -30.90
C ALA A 138 -18.25 -6.73 -31.50
N ALA A 139 -17.11 -7.15 -30.94
CA ALA A 139 -15.79 -6.79 -31.45
C ALA A 139 -15.56 -7.37 -32.87
N ARG A 140 -15.96 -8.62 -33.11
CA ARG A 140 -15.87 -9.26 -34.44
C ARG A 140 -16.72 -8.56 -35.49
N ALA A 141 -17.88 -8.03 -35.12
CA ALA A 141 -18.74 -7.28 -36.03
C ALA A 141 -18.12 -5.94 -36.51
N ILE A 142 -17.18 -5.36 -35.74
CA ILE A 142 -16.50 -4.09 -36.08
C ILE A 142 -15.37 -4.30 -37.10
N ASN A 143 -14.91 -5.55 -37.31
CA ASN A 143 -13.85 -5.92 -38.25
C ASN A 143 -12.51 -5.21 -37.92
N GLY A 144 -11.95 -5.58 -36.75
CA GLY A 144 -10.70 -5.03 -36.20
C GLY A 144 -9.42 -5.60 -36.81
N ILE A 145 -8.31 -5.44 -36.10
CA ILE A 145 -6.97 -5.91 -36.51
C ILE A 145 -6.73 -7.29 -35.93
N ASP A 146 -6.45 -8.24 -36.80
CA ASP A 146 -6.18 -9.62 -36.41
C ASP A 146 -4.68 -9.91 -36.46
N VAL A 147 -4.08 -10.13 -35.29
CA VAL A 147 -2.66 -10.50 -35.15
C VAL A 147 -2.48 -11.93 -34.64
N THR A 148 -3.57 -12.71 -34.56
CA THR A 148 -3.59 -14.08 -33.98
C THR A 148 -2.66 -15.06 -34.69
N SER A 149 -2.52 -14.91 -36.02
CA SER A 149 -1.68 -15.76 -36.86
C SER A 149 -0.18 -15.69 -36.54
N LEU A 150 0.26 -14.70 -35.74
CA LEU A 150 1.65 -14.46 -35.36
C LEU A 150 2.04 -14.98 -33.97
N VAL A 151 1.12 -14.97 -33.02
CA VAL A 151 1.38 -15.48 -31.65
C VAL A 151 1.74 -16.98 -31.69
N MET A 152 1.36 -17.68 -32.77
CA MET A 152 1.56 -19.12 -32.95
C MET A 152 2.85 -19.56 -33.66
N ARG A 153 3.71 -18.67 -34.20
CA ARG A 153 4.92 -19.10 -34.95
C ARG A 153 6.25 -18.57 -34.35
N ARG A 154 6.94 -19.45 -33.61
CA ARG A 154 8.34 -19.26 -33.20
C ARG A 154 9.29 -19.56 -34.37
N THR A 155 9.62 -18.57 -35.20
CA THR A 155 10.69 -18.69 -36.21
C THR A 155 11.54 -17.42 -36.34
N SER A 156 12.71 -17.58 -36.98
CA SER A 156 13.88 -16.68 -37.02
C SER A 156 13.69 -15.34 -37.76
N SER A 157 12.47 -14.95 -38.13
CA SER A 157 12.16 -13.70 -38.87
C SER A 157 11.28 -12.75 -38.05
N ARG A 158 11.47 -12.74 -36.73
CA ARG A 158 10.61 -12.07 -35.74
C ARG A 158 10.49 -10.55 -35.94
N ASN A 159 11.58 -9.88 -36.32
CA ASN A 159 11.61 -8.42 -36.41
C ASN A 159 10.82 -7.87 -37.61
N LEU A 160 10.89 -8.52 -38.77
CA LEU A 160 10.19 -8.07 -39.98
C LEU A 160 8.66 -8.17 -39.83
N MET A 161 8.18 -9.24 -39.20
CA MET A 161 6.75 -9.45 -38.98
C MET A 161 6.18 -8.52 -37.90
N GLU A 162 6.97 -8.17 -36.89
CA GLU A 162 6.56 -7.23 -35.85
C GLU A 162 6.45 -5.78 -36.38
N GLU A 163 7.36 -5.37 -37.27
CA GLU A 163 7.31 -4.07 -37.95
C GLU A 163 6.10 -3.95 -38.88
N GLU A 164 5.76 -5.01 -39.64
CA GLU A 164 4.56 -5.04 -40.48
C GLU A 164 3.27 -4.88 -39.65
N LEU A 165 3.18 -5.54 -38.49
CA LEU A 165 2.02 -5.42 -37.60
C LEU A 165 1.90 -4.06 -36.93
N VAL A 166 3.03 -3.48 -36.52
CA VAL A 166 3.06 -2.10 -36.01
C VAL A 166 2.57 -1.15 -37.09
N ALA A 167 2.97 -1.36 -38.36
CA ALA A 167 2.49 -0.58 -39.49
C ALA A 167 0.99 -0.78 -39.77
N ASP A 168 0.47 -2.00 -39.63
CA ASP A 168 -0.96 -2.30 -39.80
C ASP A 168 -1.81 -1.66 -38.70
N LEU A 169 -1.37 -1.75 -37.43
CA LEU A 169 -2.01 -1.07 -36.30
C LEU A 169 -1.96 0.45 -36.44
N ALA A 170 -0.81 1.01 -36.82
CA ALA A 170 -0.68 2.43 -37.09
C ALA A 170 -1.64 2.87 -38.23
N SER A 171 -1.70 2.10 -39.31
CA SER A 171 -2.59 2.38 -40.44
C SER A 171 -4.08 2.35 -40.05
N ALA A 172 -4.47 1.44 -39.16
CA ALA A 172 -5.84 1.38 -38.65
C ALA A 172 -6.16 2.55 -37.71
N LEU A 173 -5.24 2.89 -36.80
CA LEU A 173 -5.37 4.06 -35.92
C LEU A 173 -5.45 5.35 -36.73
N GLU A 174 -4.69 5.49 -37.81
CA GLU A 174 -4.75 6.64 -38.72
C GLU A 174 -6.08 6.73 -39.48
N ARG A 175 -6.66 5.60 -39.89
CA ARG A 175 -8.00 5.59 -40.51
C ARG A 175 -9.07 6.02 -39.51
N ALA A 176 -9.01 5.47 -38.30
CA ALA A 176 -9.90 5.82 -37.21
C ALA A 176 -9.79 7.31 -36.83
N ALA A 177 -8.56 7.81 -36.72
CA ALA A 177 -8.27 9.20 -36.38
C ALA A 177 -8.79 10.18 -37.44
N ARG A 178 -8.62 9.87 -38.73
CA ARG A 178 -9.18 10.68 -39.82
C ARG A 178 -10.69 10.72 -39.77
N TRP A 179 -11.34 9.56 -39.57
CA TRP A 179 -12.79 9.50 -39.43
C TRP A 179 -13.30 10.35 -38.26
N VAL A 180 -12.64 10.26 -37.09
CA VAL A 180 -12.95 11.10 -35.91
C VAL A 180 -12.78 12.58 -36.23
N ALA A 181 -11.68 12.97 -36.89
CA ALA A 181 -11.41 14.36 -37.23
C ALA A 181 -12.45 14.94 -38.21
N ASP A 182 -12.87 14.14 -39.19
CA ASP A 182 -13.89 14.51 -40.17
C ASP A 182 -15.27 14.69 -39.51
N ASP A 183 -15.64 13.78 -38.59
CA ASP A 183 -16.90 13.83 -37.84
C ASP A 183 -16.96 15.05 -36.88
N LEU A 184 -15.86 15.32 -36.17
CA LEU A 184 -15.73 16.51 -35.31
C LEU A 184 -15.77 17.82 -36.12
N SER A 185 -15.28 17.79 -37.37
CA SER A 185 -15.35 18.94 -38.27
C SER A 185 -16.75 19.16 -38.86
N ALA A 186 -17.55 18.11 -39.00
CA ALA A 186 -18.92 18.17 -39.53
C ALA A 186 -19.97 18.60 -38.49
N THR A 187 -19.73 18.32 -37.21
CA THR A 187 -20.69 18.56 -36.11
C THR A 187 -20.66 19.98 -35.53
N GLY A 188 -19.66 20.81 -35.87
CA GLY A 188 -19.63 22.24 -35.52
C GLY A 188 -19.60 22.56 -34.02
N ALA A 189 -19.25 21.61 -33.16
CA ALA A 189 -19.21 21.81 -31.72
C ALA A 189 -18.01 22.69 -31.32
N SER A 190 -18.28 23.91 -30.85
CA SER A 190 -17.32 24.77 -30.14
C SER A 190 -17.66 24.80 -28.64
N PRO A 191 -16.68 24.86 -27.72
CA PRO A 191 -16.93 25.13 -26.31
C PRO A 191 -17.53 26.54 -26.16
N SER A 192 -18.53 26.72 -25.29
CA SER A 192 -19.26 27.99 -25.16
C SER A 192 -18.45 29.10 -24.48
N ASP A 193 -18.47 30.30 -25.08
CA ASP A 193 -17.81 31.56 -24.67
C ASP A 193 -18.26 32.15 -23.30
N ALA A 194 -19.00 31.41 -22.48
CA ALA A 194 -19.32 31.81 -21.10
C ALA A 194 -18.14 31.59 -20.14
N ASP A 195 -17.18 30.73 -20.48
CA ASP A 195 -16.05 30.38 -19.62
C ASP A 195 -14.78 31.21 -19.89
N ALA A 196 -14.62 31.79 -21.09
CA ALA A 196 -13.43 32.58 -21.46
C ALA A 196 -13.46 34.04 -20.95
N ALA A 197 -14.64 34.61 -20.67
CA ALA A 197 -14.79 36.02 -20.31
C ALA A 197 -14.50 36.34 -18.81
N LYS A 198 -14.09 35.35 -18.01
CA LYS A 198 -13.65 35.56 -16.60
C LYS A 198 -12.14 35.68 -16.41
N ALA A 199 -11.35 35.75 -17.49
CA ALA A 199 -9.89 35.92 -17.46
C ALA A 199 -9.46 37.37 -17.16
N GLY A 200 -9.84 37.86 -15.97
CA GLY A 200 -9.56 39.23 -15.55
C GLY A 200 -9.59 39.44 -14.03
N ARG A 201 -8.94 38.57 -13.24
CA ARG A 201 -8.37 38.85 -11.91
C ARG A 201 -7.73 37.60 -11.28
N ALA A 202 -6.62 37.83 -10.58
CA ALA A 202 -5.81 36.94 -9.74
C ALA A 202 -6.37 35.56 -9.28
N HIS A 203 -5.49 34.57 -9.40
CA HIS A 203 -5.38 33.26 -8.71
C HIS A 203 -6.58 32.30 -8.65
N GLN A 204 -6.44 31.10 -9.24
CA GLN A 204 -7.30 29.96 -8.91
C GLN A 204 -6.63 28.57 -9.08
N TYR A 205 -5.36 28.43 -8.68
CA TYR A 205 -4.77 27.10 -8.44
C TYR A 205 -4.76 26.82 -6.95
N THR A 206 -5.36 25.70 -6.53
CA THR A 206 -5.27 25.22 -5.15
C THR A 206 -3.96 24.45 -5.03
N CYS A 207 -2.89 25.11 -4.63
CA CYS A 207 -1.55 24.51 -4.56
C CYS A 207 -1.26 23.81 -3.20
N VAL A 208 -2.27 23.63 -2.35
CA VAL A 208 -2.16 23.08 -0.99
C VAL A 208 -3.18 21.96 -0.77
N GLY A 209 -2.83 20.95 0.03
CA GLY A 209 -3.73 19.82 0.35
C GLY A 209 -3.48 18.54 -0.46
N SER A 210 -3.95 17.40 0.08
CA SER A 210 -3.76 16.08 -0.55
C SER A 210 -4.77 15.77 -1.67
N LYS A 211 -6.06 16.04 -1.44
CA LYS A 211 -7.15 15.58 -2.34
C LYS A 211 -7.77 16.67 -3.22
N ASP A 212 -7.73 17.93 -2.79
CA ASP A 212 -8.38 19.06 -3.48
C ASP A 212 -7.39 20.01 -4.17
N ARG A 213 -6.13 19.58 -4.34
CA ARG A 213 -5.10 20.39 -5.02
C ARG A 213 -5.19 20.28 -6.54
N SER A 214 -4.86 21.36 -7.24
CA SER A 214 -4.79 21.38 -8.70
C SER A 214 -3.80 20.33 -9.20
N THR A 215 -4.21 19.56 -10.20
CA THR A 215 -3.41 18.53 -10.84
C THR A 215 -2.90 18.98 -12.21
N PHE A 216 -1.80 18.36 -12.63
CA PHE A 216 -1.06 18.62 -13.85
C PHE A 216 -0.63 17.29 -14.46
N THR A 217 -0.04 17.33 -15.64
CA THR A 217 0.50 16.14 -16.32
C THR A 217 1.92 16.37 -16.76
N MET A 218 2.69 15.32 -17.04
CA MET A 218 4.06 15.44 -17.56
C MET A 218 4.11 16.25 -18.85
N ARG A 219 3.06 16.20 -19.66
CA ARG A 219 2.93 16.98 -20.90
C ARG A 219 2.45 18.42 -20.68
N SER A 220 1.70 18.67 -19.62
CA SER A 220 1.30 20.02 -19.21
C SER A 220 1.71 20.27 -17.75
N PRO A 221 3.02 20.47 -17.48
CA PRO A 221 3.50 20.67 -16.12
C PRO A 221 2.96 21.98 -15.54
N ALA A 222 3.11 22.14 -14.23
CA ALA A 222 2.52 23.26 -13.53
C ALA A 222 3.07 24.61 -14.02
N PRO A 223 2.22 25.64 -14.21
CA PRO A 223 2.67 27.00 -14.52
C PRO A 223 3.17 27.75 -13.27
N CYS A 224 3.21 27.07 -12.11
CA CYS A 224 3.50 27.64 -10.82
C CYS A 224 4.32 26.67 -9.95
N VAL A 225 4.86 27.17 -8.84
CA VAL A 225 5.53 26.37 -7.82
C VAL A 225 4.50 25.47 -7.12
N VAL A 226 4.59 24.17 -7.35
CA VAL A 226 3.75 23.15 -6.71
C VAL A 226 4.54 21.84 -6.63
N PHE A 227 4.21 21.01 -5.66
CA PHE A 227 4.83 19.69 -5.49
C PHE A 227 3.84 18.56 -5.76
N ASN A 228 4.36 17.48 -6.34
CA ASN A 228 3.72 16.18 -6.39
C ASN A 228 2.28 16.25 -6.94
N ALA A 229 2.11 17.00 -8.03
CA ALA A 229 0.82 17.32 -8.60
C ALA A 229 0.67 16.78 -10.04
N ILE A 230 1.64 16.02 -10.52
CA ILE A 230 1.55 15.31 -11.80
C ILE A 230 0.79 14.00 -11.60
N THR A 231 -0.21 13.72 -12.45
CA THR A 231 -1.03 12.51 -12.33
C THR A 231 -0.55 11.33 -13.18
N ASP A 232 0.41 11.55 -14.08
CA ASP A 232 0.87 10.60 -15.10
C ASP A 232 2.41 10.52 -15.18
N ASP A 233 3.08 10.56 -14.03
CA ASP A 233 4.53 10.37 -13.99
C ASP A 233 4.90 8.96 -14.47
N PRO A 234 5.80 8.80 -15.46
CA PRO A 234 6.09 7.49 -16.04
C PRO A 234 6.88 6.55 -15.10
N SER A 235 7.47 7.08 -14.03
CA SER A 235 8.24 6.31 -13.05
C SER A 235 7.46 6.08 -11.76
N TRP A 236 6.63 7.04 -11.35
CA TRP A 236 5.89 7.01 -10.09
C TRP A 236 4.38 6.77 -10.24
N GLY A 237 3.80 7.13 -11.38
CA GLY A 237 2.35 7.17 -11.59
C GLY A 237 1.75 8.49 -11.10
N ASP A 238 0.64 8.41 -10.35
CA ASP A 238 0.04 9.61 -9.74
C ASP A 238 0.87 10.09 -8.56
N GLU A 239 1.57 11.21 -8.71
CA GLU A 239 2.43 11.76 -7.68
C GLU A 239 1.65 12.25 -6.46
N ARG A 240 0.32 12.25 -6.46
CA ARG A 240 -0.44 12.58 -5.24
C ARG A 240 -0.30 11.54 -4.16
N GLY A 241 -0.18 10.26 -4.54
CA GLY A 241 0.20 9.14 -3.68
C GLY A 241 1.72 9.03 -3.59
N PHE A 242 2.38 10.05 -3.05
CA PHE A 242 3.84 10.12 -3.01
C PHE A 242 4.48 9.47 -1.80
N THR A 243 3.72 8.99 -0.82
CA THR A 243 4.24 8.38 0.41
C THR A 243 3.88 6.91 0.48
N LEU A 244 4.90 6.07 0.46
CA LEU A 244 4.76 4.62 0.52
C LEU A 244 5.59 4.04 1.66
N ILE A 245 5.26 2.82 2.08
CA ILE A 245 5.92 2.11 3.16
C ILE A 245 6.30 0.69 2.74
N LYS A 246 7.43 0.19 3.25
CA LYS A 246 7.91 -1.17 3.01
C LYS A 246 8.55 -1.75 4.27
N ASP A 247 8.32 -3.03 4.53
CA ASP A 247 9.08 -3.77 5.55
C ASP A 247 10.51 -4.03 5.05
N VAL A 248 11.49 -3.51 5.81
CA VAL A 248 12.92 -3.59 5.51
C VAL A 248 13.70 -4.24 6.65
N THR A 249 13.03 -5.07 7.44
CA THR A 249 13.63 -5.72 8.61
C THR A 249 14.88 -6.51 8.21
N GLY A 250 16.01 -6.17 8.83
CA GLY A 250 17.31 -6.80 8.55
C GLY A 250 18.02 -6.28 7.28
N MET A 251 17.42 -5.32 6.57
CA MET A 251 18.03 -4.66 5.40
C MET A 251 18.78 -3.38 5.81
N PRO A 252 19.83 -2.98 5.08
CA PRO A 252 20.57 -1.76 5.37
C PRO A 252 19.80 -0.50 4.92
N ASN A 253 19.99 0.63 5.61
CA ASN A 253 19.37 1.90 5.22
C ASN A 253 20.11 2.53 4.03
N THR A 254 19.85 2.03 2.83
CA THR A 254 20.60 2.37 1.62
C THR A 254 19.69 2.69 0.46
N LEU A 255 20.28 3.27 -0.59
CA LEU A 255 19.61 3.52 -1.84
C LEU A 255 19.08 2.22 -2.49
N GLU A 256 19.85 1.13 -2.44
CA GLU A 256 19.42 -0.15 -3.00
C GLU A 256 18.10 -0.63 -2.37
N THR A 257 17.99 -0.50 -1.04
CA THR A 257 16.75 -0.82 -0.32
C THR A 257 15.60 0.13 -0.67
N ALA A 258 15.88 1.42 -0.86
CA ALA A 258 14.90 2.44 -1.25
C ALA A 258 14.44 2.31 -2.73
N SER A 259 15.27 1.73 -3.59
CA SER A 259 14.99 1.53 -5.02
C SER A 259 14.36 0.17 -5.34
N ALA A 260 14.38 -0.77 -4.39
CA ALA A 260 13.71 -2.04 -4.54
C ALA A 260 12.18 -1.85 -4.65
N GLY A 261 11.50 -2.74 -5.39
CA GLY A 261 10.03 -2.75 -5.51
C GLY A 261 9.30 -3.07 -4.18
N ASP A 262 8.00 -3.29 -4.25
CA ASP A 262 7.13 -3.73 -3.12
C ASP A 262 6.81 -2.67 -2.04
N PHE A 263 7.00 -1.39 -2.35
CA PHE A 263 6.44 -0.31 -1.53
C PHE A 263 4.92 -0.25 -1.71
N VAL A 264 4.19 -0.07 -0.61
CA VAL A 264 2.73 -0.07 -0.57
C VAL A 264 2.21 1.11 0.23
N GLU A 265 0.96 1.54 0.02
CA GLU A 265 0.33 2.56 0.87
C GLU A 265 -0.04 2.01 2.26
N VAL A 266 -0.37 0.71 2.33
CA VAL A 266 -0.81 0.05 3.56
C VAL A 266 0.01 -1.21 3.79
N ALA A 267 0.79 -1.23 4.88
CA ALA A 267 1.56 -2.39 5.31
C ALA A 267 0.99 -2.99 6.60
N GLN A 268 1.16 -4.31 6.78
CA GLN A 268 0.82 -4.98 8.02
C GLN A 268 1.86 -4.65 9.09
N ALA A 269 1.42 -4.24 10.28
CA ALA A 269 2.29 -3.98 11.43
C ALA A 269 2.74 -5.29 12.10
N ILE A 270 4.05 -5.55 12.10
CA ILE A 270 4.65 -6.74 12.72
C ILE A 270 5.59 -6.30 13.85
N ASP A 271 5.45 -6.94 15.02
CA ASP A 271 6.24 -6.63 16.22
C ASP A 271 7.75 -6.67 15.93
N ARG A 272 8.47 -5.60 16.28
CA ARG A 272 9.92 -5.40 16.11
C ARG A 272 10.40 -5.26 14.67
N HIS A 273 9.50 -5.27 13.70
CA HIS A 273 9.89 -5.01 12.32
C HIS A 273 10.22 -3.53 12.12
N VAL A 274 11.14 -3.30 11.18
CA VAL A 274 11.58 -1.97 10.76
C VAL A 274 11.01 -1.72 9.37
N TYR A 275 10.36 -0.58 9.21
CA TYR A 275 9.76 -0.18 7.96
C TYR A 275 10.46 1.07 7.43
N MET A 276 10.68 1.10 6.12
CA MET A 276 11.12 2.29 5.41
C MET A 276 9.90 3.01 4.87
N VAL A 277 9.78 4.28 5.23
CA VAL A 277 8.85 5.21 4.59
C VAL A 277 9.62 5.92 3.49
N LYS A 278 9.07 5.93 2.28
CA LYS A 278 9.62 6.58 1.09
C LYS A 278 8.65 7.62 0.59
N SER A 279 9.12 8.84 0.42
CA SER A 279 8.31 9.98 -0.02
C SER A 279 8.92 10.61 -1.27
N PHE A 280 8.20 10.62 -2.39
CA PHE A 280 8.64 11.27 -3.61
C PHE A 280 8.52 12.79 -3.48
N VAL A 281 9.50 13.53 -3.99
CA VAL A 281 9.58 14.99 -3.95
C VAL A 281 9.83 15.49 -5.37
N HIS A 282 8.80 16.05 -6.00
CA HIS A 282 8.93 16.63 -7.33
C HIS A 282 8.30 18.01 -7.37
N HIS A 283 9.12 19.03 -7.65
CA HIS A 283 8.64 20.36 -7.98
C HIS A 283 8.17 20.37 -9.44
N CYS A 284 6.85 20.28 -9.63
CA CYS A 284 6.22 20.00 -10.92
C CYS A 284 6.18 21.19 -11.90
N SER A 285 6.83 22.31 -11.59
CA SER A 285 6.79 23.47 -12.48
C SER A 285 7.51 23.19 -13.79
N ALA A 286 6.97 23.73 -14.89
CA ALA A 286 7.53 23.51 -16.22
C ALA A 286 8.97 24.06 -16.31
N SER A 287 9.88 23.27 -16.89
CA SER A 287 11.31 23.57 -16.95
C SER A 287 11.63 24.92 -17.62
N ASN A 288 10.84 25.31 -18.63
CA ASN A 288 10.98 26.57 -19.35
C ASN A 288 10.68 27.80 -18.49
N LEU A 289 9.95 27.65 -17.38
CA LEU A 289 9.63 28.75 -16.46
C LEU A 289 10.78 29.06 -15.50
N LYS A 290 11.70 28.10 -15.28
CA LYS A 290 12.86 28.24 -14.40
C LYS A 290 12.50 28.70 -12.98
N LEU A 291 11.34 28.28 -12.48
CA LEU A 291 10.92 28.58 -11.12
C LEU A 291 11.72 27.77 -10.10
N THR A 292 11.91 28.33 -8.91
CA THR A 292 12.56 27.67 -7.78
C THR A 292 11.61 27.71 -6.58
N ALA A 293 11.40 26.56 -5.96
CA ALA A 293 10.71 26.48 -4.68
C ALA A 293 11.69 26.87 -3.56
N GLU A 294 11.23 27.67 -2.60
CA GLU A 294 12.05 28.29 -1.55
C GLU A 294 11.62 27.83 -0.15
N ASP A 295 12.58 27.69 0.78
CA ASP A 295 12.40 27.13 2.13
C ASP A 295 11.65 25.78 2.10
N VAL A 296 12.04 24.90 1.17
CA VAL A 296 11.43 23.58 1.03
C VAL A 296 11.79 22.71 2.23
N ARG A 297 10.77 22.18 2.91
CA ARG A 297 10.92 21.37 4.12
C ARG A 297 10.14 20.08 4.05
N LEU A 298 10.77 18.99 4.49
CA LEU A 298 10.12 17.71 4.75
C LEU A 298 9.79 17.59 6.24
N MET A 299 8.54 17.23 6.54
CA MET A 299 8.11 16.86 7.89
C MET A 299 7.38 15.53 7.85
N ALA A 300 7.53 14.73 8.90
CA ALA A 300 6.82 13.49 9.10
C ALA A 300 6.04 13.58 10.41
N TYR A 301 4.75 13.26 10.35
CA TYR A 301 3.92 13.04 11.52
C TYR A 301 3.63 11.55 11.64
N ILE A 302 4.02 10.98 12.77
CA ILE A 302 3.74 9.59 13.14
C ILE A 302 2.74 9.62 14.27
N ALA A 303 1.60 8.95 14.10
CA ALA A 303 0.55 8.90 15.12
C ALA A 303 1.13 8.52 16.50
N PRO A 304 0.98 9.37 17.52
CA PRO A 304 1.57 9.13 18.84
C PRO A 304 0.76 8.11 19.62
N GLY A 305 1.42 7.45 20.57
CA GLY A 305 0.77 6.52 21.47
C GLY A 305 0.48 5.17 20.83
N SER A 306 -0.51 4.48 21.38
CA SER A 306 -0.90 3.13 20.99
C SER A 306 -2.10 3.18 20.06
N VAL A 307 -1.97 2.59 18.88
CA VAL A 307 -2.97 2.65 17.81
C VAL A 307 -3.21 1.26 17.20
N LYS A 308 -4.37 1.08 16.56
CA LYS A 308 -4.69 -0.11 15.75
C LYS A 308 -4.25 0.06 14.30
N ASP A 309 -4.36 1.30 13.83
CA ASP A 309 -3.92 1.75 12.52
C ASP A 309 -3.05 2.99 12.75
N ALA A 310 -1.78 2.93 12.36
CA ALA A 310 -0.87 4.05 12.47
C ALA A 310 -0.76 4.76 11.13
N MET A 311 -1.23 6.01 11.10
CA MET A 311 -0.98 6.93 10.01
C MET A 311 0.44 7.49 10.12
N VAL A 312 1.17 7.44 9.01
CA VAL A 312 2.45 8.13 8.83
C VAL A 312 2.26 9.13 7.70
N GLN A 313 2.08 10.39 8.06
CA GLN A 313 1.90 11.47 7.11
C GLN A 313 3.25 12.12 6.81
N VAL A 314 3.57 12.30 5.53
CA VAL A 314 4.72 13.10 5.10
C VAL A 314 4.21 14.38 4.46
N THR A 315 4.79 15.50 4.85
CA THR A 315 4.42 16.84 4.41
C THR A 315 5.62 17.51 3.75
N ILE A 316 5.42 18.05 2.55
CA ILE A 316 6.37 18.89 1.83
C ILE A 316 5.82 20.31 1.88
N GLN A 317 6.51 21.19 2.59
CA GLN A 317 6.19 22.62 2.69
C GLN A 317 7.15 23.43 1.83
N ALA A 318 6.65 24.53 1.28
CA ALA A 318 7.50 25.59 0.73
C ALA A 318 6.91 26.97 1.08
N SER A 319 7.75 27.99 1.06
CA SER A 319 7.37 29.36 1.42
C SER A 319 6.65 30.12 0.30
N ASN A 320 6.75 29.64 -0.95
CA ASN A 320 6.29 30.33 -2.16
C ASN A 320 5.43 29.44 -3.09
N LEU A 321 4.62 28.53 -2.55
CA LEU A 321 3.68 27.74 -3.37
C LEU A 321 2.73 28.65 -4.16
N GLY A 322 2.44 28.27 -5.40
CA GLY A 322 1.62 29.05 -6.33
C GLY A 322 2.36 30.22 -7.00
N ALA A 323 3.63 30.49 -6.67
CA ALA A 323 4.42 31.49 -7.38
C ALA A 323 4.54 31.12 -8.86
N THR A 324 4.40 32.10 -9.75
CA THR A 324 4.48 31.97 -11.21
C THR A 324 5.63 32.82 -11.75
N LYS A 325 5.82 32.82 -13.07
CA LYS A 325 6.82 33.69 -13.72
C LYS A 325 6.49 35.18 -13.58
N ASP A 326 5.21 35.51 -13.53
CA ASP A 326 4.72 36.91 -13.49
C ASP A 326 4.44 37.39 -12.06
N ASP A 327 4.38 36.47 -11.09
CA ASP A 327 4.17 36.74 -9.67
C ASP A 327 5.03 35.78 -8.83
N SER A 328 6.15 36.29 -8.33
CA SER A 328 7.14 35.49 -7.58
C SER A 328 6.84 35.35 -6.09
N GLU A 329 5.81 36.02 -5.54
CA GLU A 329 5.57 36.01 -4.09
C GLU A 329 5.07 34.63 -3.63
N GLY A 330 4.08 34.07 -4.34
CA GLY A 330 3.42 32.84 -3.91
C GLY A 330 2.90 32.92 -2.47
N LYS A 331 2.68 31.78 -1.82
CA LYS A 331 2.29 31.71 -0.41
C LYS A 331 2.94 30.52 0.28
N THR A 332 3.17 30.65 1.58
CA THR A 332 3.58 29.52 2.39
C THR A 332 2.44 28.50 2.45
N GLY A 333 2.76 27.25 2.15
CA GLY A 333 1.80 26.17 2.13
C GLY A 333 2.48 24.82 2.04
N ALA A 334 1.69 23.75 2.04
CA ALA A 334 2.21 22.40 1.97
C ALA A 334 1.29 21.44 1.21
N VAL A 335 1.92 20.40 0.67
CA VAL A 335 1.27 19.17 0.23
C VAL A 335 1.61 18.06 1.21
N TRP A 336 0.70 17.11 1.39
CA TRP A 336 0.92 15.96 2.23
C TRP A 336 0.31 14.71 1.60
N ASP A 337 0.81 13.57 2.05
CA ASP A 337 0.30 12.24 1.73
C ASP A 337 0.61 11.28 2.88
N GLU A 338 -0.07 10.14 2.92
CA GLU A 338 -0.06 9.22 4.05
C GLU A 338 0.21 7.77 3.63
N ALA A 339 1.08 7.11 4.39
CA ALA A 339 1.15 5.65 4.43
C ALA A 339 0.60 5.13 5.77
N TYR A 340 0.15 3.87 5.78
CA TYR A 340 -0.53 3.27 6.92
C TYR A 340 0.12 1.96 7.33
N LEU A 341 0.21 1.75 8.64
CA LEU A 341 0.46 0.44 9.25
C LEU A 341 -0.83 -0.05 9.89
N THR A 342 -1.26 -1.27 9.61
CA THR A 342 -2.51 -1.85 10.17
C THR A 342 -2.23 -3.15 10.91
N CYS A 343 -2.94 -3.39 12.02
CA CYS A 343 -2.90 -4.68 12.72
C CYS A 343 -4.15 -5.51 12.39
N PRO A 344 -4.02 -6.79 11.96
CA PRO A 344 -5.18 -7.59 11.54
C PRO A 344 -6.17 -7.96 12.65
N GLU A 345 -5.73 -8.13 13.90
CA GLU A 345 -6.60 -8.68 14.97
C GLU A 345 -6.30 -8.09 16.35
N GLY A 346 -7.25 -7.32 16.90
CA GLY A 346 -7.35 -6.97 18.34
C GLY A 346 -6.16 -6.28 19.00
N CYS A 347 -5.06 -6.12 18.27
CA CYS A 347 -3.79 -5.67 18.78
C CYS A 347 -3.65 -4.17 18.59
N SER A 348 -2.92 -3.55 19.51
CA SER A 348 -2.46 -2.18 19.36
C SER A 348 -0.95 -2.18 19.33
N PHE A 349 -0.35 -1.15 18.74
CA PHE A 349 1.09 -1.02 18.65
C PHE A 349 1.49 0.45 18.72
N LYS A 350 2.76 0.68 19.03
CA LYS A 350 3.39 1.99 18.92
C LYS A 350 4.33 1.97 17.72
N VAL A 351 4.44 3.11 17.07
CA VAL A 351 5.43 3.34 16.02
C VAL A 351 6.46 4.32 16.55
N ALA A 352 7.73 3.99 16.39
CA ALA A 352 8.83 4.86 16.79
C ALA A 352 9.71 5.20 15.60
N TYR A 353 9.98 6.49 15.39
CA TYR A 353 11.02 6.95 14.48
C TYR A 353 12.41 6.44 14.92
N ILE A 354 13.24 6.05 13.96
CA ILE A 354 14.64 5.70 14.21
C ILE A 354 15.50 6.93 13.94
N SER A 355 16.06 7.52 15.01
CA SER A 355 16.98 8.67 14.92
C SER A 355 18.16 8.42 13.98
N GLY A 356 18.52 9.45 13.21
CA GLY A 356 19.61 9.41 12.23
C GLY A 356 19.30 8.60 10.97
N SER A 357 18.06 8.11 10.80
CA SER A 357 17.69 7.29 9.65
C SER A 357 17.28 8.08 8.40
N GLY A 358 17.07 9.40 8.53
CA GLY A 358 16.61 10.23 7.43
C GLY A 358 17.63 10.32 6.29
N ARG A 359 17.19 10.06 5.05
CA ARG A 359 17.99 10.17 3.84
C ARG A 359 17.23 10.92 2.76
N TYR A 360 17.93 11.66 1.91
CA TYR A 360 17.35 12.28 0.73
C TYR A 360 18.24 12.04 -0.48
N TYR A 361 17.63 11.47 -1.52
CA TYR A 361 18.27 11.08 -2.77
C TYR A 361 17.70 11.92 -3.90
N ASN A 362 18.56 12.28 -4.85
CA ASN A 362 18.19 12.94 -6.10
C ASN A 362 19.25 12.64 -7.16
N ALA A 363 19.13 13.23 -8.35
CA ALA A 363 20.06 12.99 -9.45
C ALA A 363 21.55 13.30 -9.12
N VAL A 364 21.83 14.18 -8.16
CA VAL A 364 23.21 14.52 -7.74
C VAL A 364 23.69 13.78 -6.48
N ARG A 365 22.78 13.10 -5.76
CA ARG A 365 23.04 12.26 -4.58
C ARG A 365 22.37 10.88 -4.76
N GLY A 366 22.96 10.06 -5.61
CA GLY A 366 22.42 8.79 -6.12
C GLY A 366 23.23 7.54 -5.73
N LEU A 367 23.37 6.55 -6.63
CA LEU A 367 24.10 5.31 -6.36
C LEU A 367 25.62 5.52 -6.26
N GLU A 368 26.14 6.50 -6.99
CA GLU A 368 27.56 6.81 -7.06
C GLU A 368 27.99 7.91 -6.07
N SER A 369 27.06 8.43 -5.28
CA SER A 369 27.29 9.53 -4.34
C SER A 369 26.46 9.35 -3.06
N GLU A 370 27.06 9.54 -1.90
CA GLU A 370 26.35 9.42 -0.62
C GLU A 370 25.09 10.30 -0.59
N PRO A 371 23.96 9.81 -0.01
CA PRO A 371 22.75 10.61 0.14
C PRO A 371 22.99 11.83 1.02
N PHE A 372 22.08 12.81 0.93
CA PHE A 372 21.97 13.77 2.02
C PHE A 372 21.43 13.06 3.26
N GLU A 373 22.11 13.21 4.39
CA GLU A 373 21.55 12.85 5.69
C GLU A 373 20.60 13.94 6.16
N LEU A 374 19.35 13.57 6.39
CA LEU A 374 18.35 14.50 6.92
C LEU A 374 18.44 14.53 8.45
N PRO A 375 18.40 15.71 9.09
CA PRO A 375 18.35 15.82 10.53
C PRO A 375 17.03 15.25 11.09
N ASP A 376 17.06 14.82 12.35
CA ASP A 376 15.87 14.34 13.08
C ASP A 376 14.76 15.39 13.22
N ASP A 377 15.03 16.65 12.85
CA ASP A 377 14.04 17.72 12.74
C ASP A 377 12.85 17.34 11.83
N ILE A 378 12.96 16.29 10.98
CA ILE A 378 11.84 15.77 10.20
C ILE A 378 10.62 15.40 11.06
N ILE A 379 10.79 14.92 12.30
CA ILE A 379 9.67 14.58 13.19
C ILE A 379 9.20 15.77 14.05
N SER A 380 9.65 16.99 13.72
CA SER A 380 9.32 18.21 14.43
C SER A 380 8.59 19.21 13.53
N LYS A 381 7.98 20.23 14.13
CA LYS A 381 7.38 21.35 13.39
C LYS A 381 8.39 22.17 12.57
N LYS A 382 9.69 22.02 12.84
CA LYS A 382 10.75 22.71 12.08
C LYS A 382 11.00 22.04 10.73
N GLY A 383 10.83 20.72 10.63
CA GLY A 383 11.17 19.93 9.45
C GLY A 383 12.66 19.94 9.10
N ALA A 384 13.05 19.04 8.18
CA ALA A 384 14.36 19.10 7.54
C ALA A 384 14.28 19.93 6.25
N LEU A 385 15.26 20.81 6.04
CA LEU A 385 15.43 21.46 4.74
C LEU A 385 15.76 20.41 3.67
N LEU A 386 15.13 20.54 2.51
CA LEU A 386 15.49 19.83 1.29
C LEU A 386 16.21 20.78 0.33
N GLY A 387 16.86 20.26 -0.70
CA GLY A 387 17.45 21.06 -1.76
C GLY A 387 18.20 20.20 -2.77
N TYR A 388 18.54 20.75 -3.94
CA TYR A 388 19.12 19.94 -5.01
C TYR A 388 20.61 19.63 -4.79
N GLU A 389 21.49 20.63 -4.79
CA GLU A 389 22.94 20.43 -4.61
C GLU A 389 23.38 20.39 -3.14
N ARG A 390 22.55 20.97 -2.26
CA ARG A 390 22.75 21.08 -0.81
C ARG A 390 21.39 21.26 -0.13
N LEU A 391 21.30 21.01 1.17
CA LEU A 391 20.07 21.17 1.96
C LEU A 391 19.82 22.64 2.35
N ASP A 392 19.60 23.52 1.36
CA ASP A 392 19.42 24.97 1.55
C ASP A 392 17.98 25.47 1.38
N GLY A 393 17.02 24.56 1.18
CA GLY A 393 15.62 24.90 0.96
C GLY A 393 15.27 25.23 -0.49
N ARG A 394 16.20 25.09 -1.45
CA ARG A 394 16.00 25.49 -2.85
C ARG A 394 15.89 24.27 -3.76
N ILE A 395 14.74 24.12 -4.42
CA ILE A 395 14.50 23.05 -5.41
C ILE A 395 14.04 23.66 -6.74
N PRO A 396 14.85 23.56 -7.82
CA PRO A 396 14.44 23.98 -9.15
C PRO A 396 13.28 23.13 -9.68
N GLY A 397 12.47 23.70 -10.58
CA GLY A 397 11.36 22.99 -11.23
C GLY A 397 11.78 22.01 -12.30
N CYS A 398 10.95 20.98 -12.51
CA CYS A 398 11.08 19.87 -13.47
C CYS A 398 11.56 18.55 -12.85
N PHE A 399 11.21 17.45 -13.52
CA PHE A 399 11.47 16.08 -13.13
C PHE A 399 12.96 15.79 -12.89
N ALA A 400 13.87 16.45 -13.61
CA ALA A 400 15.32 16.28 -13.44
C ALA A 400 15.84 16.69 -12.04
N TYR A 401 15.07 17.46 -11.29
CA TYR A 401 15.39 17.90 -9.92
C TYR A 401 14.59 17.15 -8.86
N SER A 402 13.82 16.14 -9.27
CA SER A 402 13.08 15.28 -8.35
C SER A 402 14.01 14.42 -7.50
N GLY A 403 13.43 13.88 -6.44
CA GLY A 403 14.12 13.00 -5.52
C GLY A 403 13.15 12.24 -4.63
N TYR A 404 13.67 11.43 -3.73
CA TYR A 404 12.87 10.83 -2.67
C TYR A 404 13.56 10.94 -1.33
N ALA A 405 12.77 11.28 -0.32
CA ALA A 405 13.18 11.21 1.06
C ALA A 405 12.79 9.85 1.63
N THR A 406 13.69 9.24 2.41
CA THR A 406 13.39 8.04 3.16
C THR A 406 13.70 8.21 4.63
N PHE A 407 13.00 7.46 5.46
CA PHE A 407 13.34 7.30 6.86
C PHE A 407 12.81 5.99 7.41
N LEU A 408 13.36 5.56 8.55
CA LEU A 408 12.98 4.30 9.18
C LEU A 408 12.11 4.52 10.40
N ILE A 409 11.10 3.65 10.53
CA ILE A 409 10.25 3.53 11.71
C ILE A 409 10.24 2.08 12.21
N MET A 410 10.06 1.89 13.51
CA MET A 410 10.00 0.57 14.14
C MET A 410 8.63 0.37 14.78
N VAL A 411 8.01 -0.77 14.49
CA VAL A 411 6.79 -1.22 15.15
C VAL A 411 7.14 -1.89 16.48
N LYS A 412 6.48 -1.44 17.55
CA LYS A 412 6.53 -2.05 18.88
C LYS A 412 5.12 -2.50 19.23
N ALA A 413 4.83 -3.78 19.00
CA ALA A 413 3.50 -4.30 19.27
C ALA A 413 3.23 -4.27 20.77
N GLU A 414 2.03 -3.83 21.14
CA GLU A 414 1.53 -3.94 22.50
C GLU A 414 0.96 -5.34 22.72
N LYS A 415 1.86 -6.32 22.76
CA LYS A 415 1.46 -7.69 23.13
C LYS A 415 1.17 -7.74 24.62
N THR A 416 0.06 -8.36 24.99
CA THR A 416 -0.09 -9.03 26.28
C THR A 416 0.83 -10.26 26.25
N ARG A 417 2.06 -10.13 26.76
CA ARG A 417 2.91 -11.28 26.98
C ARG A 417 2.70 -11.76 28.41
N ARG A 418 2.45 -13.05 28.60
CA ARG A 418 2.25 -13.64 29.91
C ARG A 418 3.18 -14.83 30.02
N SER A 419 3.89 -14.93 31.14
CA SER A 419 4.62 -16.15 31.45
C SER A 419 3.93 -16.83 32.61
N LEU A 420 3.58 -18.09 32.42
CA LEU A 420 3.17 -18.98 33.50
C LEU A 420 4.23 -20.06 33.61
N GLY A 421 4.73 -20.28 34.81
CA GLY A 421 5.66 -21.36 35.10
C GLY A 421 5.24 -22.12 36.34
N ILE A 422 5.60 -23.39 36.41
CA ILE A 422 5.23 -24.29 37.51
C ILE A 422 6.41 -25.19 37.87
N ARG A 423 6.66 -25.39 39.17
CA ARG A 423 7.77 -26.22 39.68
C ARG A 423 7.48 -26.85 41.04
N ALA A 424 8.24 -27.88 41.39
CA ALA A 424 8.22 -28.47 42.73
C ALA A 424 9.29 -27.86 43.66
N LYS A 425 9.17 -28.11 44.96
CA LYS A 425 10.11 -27.64 46.00
C LYS A 425 11.53 -28.17 45.76
N GLY A 426 12.51 -27.27 45.68
CA GLY A 426 13.94 -27.60 45.58
C GLY A 426 14.56 -27.42 44.19
N GLU A 427 13.75 -27.16 43.17
CA GLU A 427 14.20 -26.84 41.80
C GLU A 427 14.66 -25.38 41.69
N LYS A 428 15.71 -25.12 40.89
CA LYS A 428 16.28 -23.77 40.67
C LYS A 428 15.48 -23.04 39.57
N ASP A 429 15.68 -21.72 39.44
CA ASP A 429 15.01 -20.91 38.41
C ASP A 429 15.34 -21.31 36.95
N ALA A 430 16.36 -22.16 36.72
CA ALA A 430 16.67 -22.70 35.40
C ALA A 430 15.85 -23.96 35.04
N ASP A 431 15.09 -24.51 36.00
CA ASP A 431 14.43 -25.81 35.92
C ASP A 431 12.92 -25.71 35.61
N TRP A 432 12.46 -24.65 34.93
CA TRP A 432 11.05 -24.52 34.55
C TRP A 432 10.57 -25.73 33.73
N GLY A 433 9.57 -26.46 34.24
CA GLY A 433 9.08 -27.70 33.63
C GLY A 433 9.93 -28.96 33.91
N ALA A 434 10.84 -28.89 34.89
CA ALA A 434 11.69 -30.01 35.26
C ALA A 434 10.96 -31.12 36.04
N ARG A 435 11.64 -32.26 36.07
CA ARG A 435 11.14 -33.55 36.56
C ARG A 435 11.45 -33.66 38.05
N ALA A 436 10.48 -33.38 38.91
CA ALA A 436 10.62 -33.66 40.34
C ALA A 436 10.19 -35.10 40.67
N ALA A 437 10.96 -35.78 41.53
CA ALA A 437 10.63 -37.11 42.05
C ALA A 437 9.80 -36.99 43.34
N ILE A 438 8.74 -37.80 43.46
CA ILE A 438 7.89 -37.88 44.66
C ILE A 438 7.52 -39.34 44.94
N GLY A 439 7.64 -39.77 46.19
CA GLY A 439 7.30 -41.12 46.65
C GLY A 439 5.83 -41.30 47.05
N PRO A 440 5.33 -42.55 47.13
CA PRO A 440 3.96 -42.85 47.56
C PRO A 440 3.63 -42.26 48.93
N GLY A 441 2.53 -41.51 49.04
CA GLY A 441 2.09 -40.89 50.29
C GLY A 441 2.84 -39.61 50.68
N GLU A 442 3.91 -39.24 49.97
CA GLU A 442 4.67 -38.01 50.21
C GLU A 442 3.91 -36.76 49.76
N THR A 443 4.30 -35.62 50.34
CA THR A 443 3.77 -34.30 50.03
C THR A 443 4.87 -33.42 49.47
N THR A 444 4.61 -32.72 48.36
CA THR A 444 5.51 -31.71 47.82
C THR A 444 4.82 -30.36 47.68
N LEU A 445 5.59 -29.27 47.86
CA LEU A 445 5.11 -27.92 47.60
C LEU A 445 5.31 -27.63 46.11
N VAL A 446 4.25 -27.16 45.45
CA VAL A 446 4.26 -26.66 44.09
C VAL A 446 4.20 -25.15 44.12
N ARG A 447 4.98 -24.51 43.25
CA ARG A 447 4.99 -23.06 43.04
C ARG A 447 4.61 -22.76 41.60
N MET A 448 3.68 -21.84 41.42
CA MET A 448 3.26 -21.27 40.15
C MET A 448 3.62 -19.79 40.12
N ASP A 449 4.22 -19.34 39.02
CA ASP A 449 4.60 -17.95 38.82
C ASP A 449 3.87 -17.42 37.60
N TYR A 450 2.99 -16.46 37.82
CA TYR A 450 2.34 -15.70 36.76
C TYR A 450 3.01 -14.32 36.67
N ARG A 451 3.37 -13.89 35.46
CA ARG A 451 3.92 -12.54 35.23
C ARG A 451 3.27 -11.90 34.03
N ASN A 452 2.84 -10.67 34.21
CA ASN A 452 2.51 -9.79 33.09
C ASN A 452 3.81 -9.23 32.50
N THR A 453 4.20 -9.78 31.35
CA THR A 453 5.37 -9.34 30.56
C THR A 453 4.95 -8.48 29.36
N GLY A 454 3.66 -8.17 29.23
CA GLY A 454 3.11 -7.26 28.26
C GLY A 454 3.18 -5.81 28.72
N ILE A 455 2.50 -4.93 27.98
CA ILE A 455 2.51 -3.49 28.26
C ILE A 455 1.14 -2.89 28.60
N LYS A 456 0.11 -3.74 28.66
CA LYS A 456 -1.20 -3.41 29.25
C LYS A 456 -1.37 -4.13 30.58
N THR A 457 -2.17 -3.55 31.49
CA THR A 457 -2.56 -4.22 32.73
C THR A 457 -3.50 -5.38 32.43
N ASP A 458 -3.14 -6.59 32.88
CA ASP A 458 -4.04 -7.73 32.83
C ASP A 458 -5.05 -7.59 33.97
N GLN A 459 -6.35 -7.52 33.64
CA GLN A 459 -7.43 -7.36 34.62
C GLN A 459 -8.02 -8.72 34.98
N ASP A 460 -8.41 -8.87 36.25
CA ASP A 460 -9.17 -10.02 36.75
C ASP A 460 -8.58 -11.38 36.33
N VAL A 461 -7.27 -11.53 36.54
CA VAL A 461 -6.56 -12.75 36.14
C VAL A 461 -7.11 -13.92 36.93
N VAL A 462 -7.63 -14.94 36.25
CA VAL A 462 -8.14 -16.17 36.85
C VAL A 462 -7.11 -17.28 36.67
N LEU A 463 -6.58 -17.80 37.77
CA LEU A 463 -5.61 -18.89 37.77
C LEU A 463 -6.28 -20.20 38.21
N SER A 464 -6.03 -21.27 37.47
CA SER A 464 -6.53 -22.61 37.77
C SER A 464 -5.44 -23.66 37.62
N VAL A 465 -5.63 -24.79 38.32
CA VAL A 465 -4.79 -25.98 38.17
C VAL A 465 -5.65 -27.22 38.01
N SER A 466 -5.23 -28.12 37.12
CA SER A 466 -5.79 -29.46 36.97
C SER A 466 -4.82 -30.48 37.54
N LEU A 467 -5.31 -31.33 38.45
CA LEU A 467 -4.54 -32.39 39.10
C LEU A 467 -5.00 -33.75 38.56
N PRO A 468 -4.08 -34.67 38.22
CA PRO A 468 -4.42 -36.02 37.83
C PRO A 468 -4.92 -36.83 39.05
N PRO A 469 -5.66 -37.94 38.86
CA PRO A 469 -6.24 -38.72 39.97
C PRO A 469 -5.25 -39.19 41.04
N ALA A 470 -3.97 -39.36 40.67
CA ALA A 470 -2.89 -39.76 41.58
C ALA A 470 -2.45 -38.64 42.55
N LEU A 471 -2.86 -37.39 42.34
CA LEU A 471 -2.48 -36.25 43.16
C LEU A 471 -3.70 -35.64 43.86
N GLN A 472 -3.56 -35.41 45.16
CA GLN A 472 -4.55 -34.71 45.96
C GLN A 472 -3.98 -33.38 46.46
N LEU A 473 -4.76 -32.30 46.34
CA LEU A 473 -4.45 -31.04 47.00
C LEU A 473 -4.48 -31.27 48.53
N VAL A 474 -3.45 -30.79 49.22
CA VAL A 474 -3.50 -30.68 50.69
C VAL A 474 -4.30 -29.43 51.04
N SER A 475 -5.49 -29.64 51.59
CA SER A 475 -6.44 -28.55 51.85
C SER A 475 -5.88 -27.42 52.71
N GLY A 476 -6.24 -26.18 52.36
CA GLY A 476 -5.86 -24.97 53.09
C GLY A 476 -4.39 -24.55 52.93
N THR A 477 -3.61 -25.24 52.07
CA THR A 477 -2.19 -24.92 51.83
C THR A 477 -1.97 -23.88 50.72
N THR A 478 -3.01 -23.54 49.96
CA THR A 478 -2.89 -22.57 48.87
C THR A 478 -2.63 -21.16 49.42
N ARG A 479 -1.58 -20.51 48.92
CA ARG A 479 -1.19 -19.13 49.26
C ARG A 479 -0.89 -18.33 47.99
N LEU A 480 -1.43 -17.11 47.90
CA LEU A 480 -1.19 -16.12 46.86
C LEU A 480 -0.28 -15.01 47.37
N TYR A 481 0.85 -14.80 46.71
CA TYR A 481 1.77 -13.69 46.95
C TYR A 481 1.75 -12.75 45.75
N ASN A 482 1.50 -11.47 46.02
CA ASN A 482 1.61 -10.38 45.06
C ASN A 482 1.87 -9.07 45.81
N ALA A 483 1.96 -7.94 45.12
CA ALA A 483 2.22 -6.66 45.77
C ALA A 483 1.19 -6.28 46.86
N GLY A 484 -0.07 -6.68 46.69
CA GLY A 484 -1.13 -6.47 47.69
C GLY A 484 -1.11 -7.49 48.84
N ASN A 485 -0.45 -8.63 48.66
CA ASN A 485 -0.40 -9.73 49.62
C ASN A 485 1.06 -10.23 49.80
N PRO A 486 2.00 -9.40 50.28
CA PRO A 486 3.41 -9.76 50.35
C PRO A 486 3.68 -10.92 51.34
N SER A 487 2.85 -11.06 52.37
CA SER A 487 2.93 -12.14 53.36
C SER A 487 2.16 -13.40 52.97
N GLY A 488 1.50 -13.40 51.80
CA GLY A 488 0.68 -14.51 51.32
C GLY A 488 -0.76 -14.48 51.83
N ALA A 489 -1.73 -14.37 50.93
CA ALA A 489 -3.16 -14.52 51.22
C ALA A 489 -3.62 -15.97 51.05
N SER A 490 -4.52 -16.43 51.91
CA SER A 490 -5.17 -17.74 51.74
C SER A 490 -6.13 -17.71 50.56
N VAL A 491 -6.06 -18.74 49.72
CA VAL A 491 -6.98 -18.94 48.58
C VAL A 491 -7.85 -20.16 48.86
N SER A 492 -9.14 -20.09 48.51
CA SER A 492 -10.07 -21.21 48.63
C SER A 492 -9.62 -22.39 47.78
N ASP A 493 -9.68 -23.61 48.31
CA ASP A 493 -9.33 -24.86 47.63
C ASP A 493 -10.17 -25.13 46.36
N ALA A 494 -11.30 -24.44 46.20
CA ALA A 494 -12.15 -24.51 45.01
C ALA A 494 -11.46 -24.03 43.72
N TRP A 495 -10.29 -23.39 43.82
CA TRP A 495 -9.50 -22.93 42.67
C TRP A 495 -8.99 -24.08 41.78
N VAL A 496 -8.85 -25.29 42.34
CA VAL A 496 -8.57 -26.50 41.58
C VAL A 496 -9.78 -26.79 40.68
N LEU A 497 -9.55 -26.86 39.37
CA LEU A 497 -10.55 -26.96 38.28
C LEU A 497 -11.45 -25.75 38.02
N ARG A 498 -11.89 -24.96 39.03
CA ARG A 498 -12.80 -23.81 38.80
C ARG A 498 -12.09 -22.47 38.63
N GLY A 499 -10.81 -22.42 38.97
CA GLY A 499 -10.02 -21.20 38.97
C GLY A 499 -10.32 -20.25 40.13
N ALA A 500 -9.39 -19.34 40.40
CA ALA A 500 -9.55 -18.24 41.35
C ALA A 500 -9.06 -16.94 40.72
N ASN A 501 -9.83 -15.87 40.87
CA ASN A 501 -9.37 -14.52 40.52
C ASN A 501 -8.24 -14.13 41.49
N ILE A 502 -7.05 -13.90 40.95
CA ILE A 502 -5.85 -13.51 41.70
C ILE A 502 -5.57 -12.00 41.62
N GLY A 503 -6.47 -11.22 41.00
CA GLY A 503 -6.42 -9.77 40.87
C GLY A 503 -5.88 -9.28 39.53
N SER A 504 -5.57 -7.98 39.47
CA SER A 504 -5.06 -7.31 38.27
C SER A 504 -3.58 -6.98 38.37
N TYR A 505 -2.87 -7.13 37.26
CA TYR A 505 -1.40 -7.05 37.22
C TYR A 505 -0.96 -6.04 36.17
N ALA A 506 -0.39 -4.92 36.62
CA ALA A 506 0.23 -3.92 35.75
C ALA A 506 1.45 -4.49 35.00
N PRO A 507 1.91 -3.86 33.90
CA PRO A 507 3.11 -4.28 33.18
C PRO A 507 4.32 -4.51 34.11
N GLY A 508 4.94 -5.69 34.00
CA GLY A 508 6.09 -6.11 34.80
C GLY A 508 5.76 -6.74 36.15
N SER A 509 4.53 -6.59 36.64
CA SER A 509 4.05 -7.17 37.90
C SER A 509 3.82 -8.68 37.80
N ASN A 510 3.84 -9.35 38.94
CA ASN A 510 3.74 -10.80 39.03
C ASN A 510 2.90 -11.26 40.23
N ALA A 511 2.47 -12.51 40.15
CA ALA A 511 1.85 -13.27 41.22
C ALA A 511 2.63 -14.57 41.41
N ILE A 512 2.70 -15.04 42.65
CA ILE A 512 3.20 -16.37 43.00
C ILE A 512 2.09 -17.09 43.73
N VAL A 513 1.71 -18.28 43.26
CA VAL A 513 0.77 -19.15 43.97
C VAL A 513 1.52 -20.40 44.41
N THR A 514 1.44 -20.73 45.69
CA THR A 514 2.04 -21.95 46.23
C THR A 514 0.97 -22.83 46.85
N PHE A 515 1.05 -24.14 46.64
CA PHE A 515 0.12 -25.12 47.21
C PHE A 515 0.83 -26.46 47.39
N SER A 516 0.37 -27.29 48.31
CA SER A 516 0.95 -28.62 48.52
C SER A 516 0.09 -29.69 47.88
N VAL A 517 0.72 -30.64 47.20
CA VAL A 517 0.06 -31.84 46.67
C VAL A 517 0.64 -33.09 47.29
N ARG A 518 -0.21 -34.09 47.48
CA ARG A 518 0.16 -35.41 48.01
C ARG A 518 -0.04 -36.47 46.93
N LEU A 519 0.95 -37.34 46.76
CA LEU A 519 0.81 -38.53 45.92
C LEU A 519 -0.02 -39.57 46.67
N THR A 520 -1.15 -39.98 46.10
CA THR A 520 -1.98 -41.04 46.67
C THR A 520 -1.24 -42.37 46.57
N GLY A 521 -1.35 -43.22 47.60
CA GLY A 521 -0.61 -44.49 47.67
C GLY A 521 -1.04 -45.55 46.64
N GLU A 522 -2.04 -45.27 45.80
CA GLU A 522 -2.44 -46.13 44.71
C GLU A 522 -1.52 -45.87 43.50
N VAL A 523 -0.53 -46.75 43.35
CA VAL A 523 0.22 -46.88 42.08
C VAL A 523 -0.80 -47.24 41.00
N PRO A 524 -0.97 -46.43 39.93
CA PRO A 524 -1.86 -46.78 38.84
C PRO A 524 -1.49 -48.16 38.27
N PRO A 525 -2.46 -48.99 37.85
CA PRO A 525 -2.18 -50.28 37.24
C PRO A 525 -1.19 -50.11 36.08
N GLN A 526 -0.06 -50.83 36.18
CA GLN A 526 1.06 -50.90 35.23
C GLN A 526 1.09 -49.86 34.09
N GLY A 527 1.96 -48.84 34.21
CA GLY A 527 2.45 -48.09 33.04
C GLY A 527 2.64 -46.58 33.23
N VAL A 528 2.03 -45.96 34.24
CA VAL A 528 2.13 -44.50 34.43
C VAL A 528 3.37 -44.15 35.27
N ARG A 529 4.50 -43.84 34.61
CA ARG A 529 5.77 -43.42 35.25
C ARG A 529 5.84 -41.92 35.60
N SER A 530 4.72 -41.19 35.50
CA SER A 530 4.67 -39.75 35.78
C SER A 530 3.25 -39.21 35.96
N ALA A 531 3.06 -38.28 36.89
CA ALA A 531 1.85 -37.46 37.04
C ALA A 531 2.10 -36.06 36.47
N GLU A 532 1.18 -35.53 35.66
CA GLU A 532 1.30 -34.21 35.04
C GLU A 532 0.29 -33.24 35.63
N ILE A 533 0.77 -32.11 36.15
CA ILE A 533 -0.04 -31.00 36.66
C ILE A 533 -0.13 -29.96 35.55
N LEU A 534 -1.35 -29.59 35.15
CA LEU A 534 -1.59 -28.55 34.16
C LEU A 534 -2.05 -27.27 34.84
N ALA A 535 -1.33 -26.19 34.57
CA ALA A 535 -1.60 -24.85 35.05
C ALA A 535 -2.17 -24.00 33.91
N HIS A 536 -3.18 -23.20 34.23
CA HIS A 536 -3.87 -22.36 33.26
C HIS A 536 -4.22 -21.01 33.87
N ALA A 537 -3.86 -19.92 33.19
CA ALA A 537 -4.26 -18.57 33.54
C ALA A 537 -5.11 -17.95 32.42
N VAL A 538 -6.27 -17.42 32.78
CA VAL A 538 -7.22 -16.73 31.88
C VAL A 538 -7.29 -15.26 32.27
N THR A 539 -7.38 -14.40 31.27
CA THR A 539 -7.61 -12.95 31.42
C THR A 539 -8.72 -12.53 30.45
N GLY A 540 -9.23 -11.30 30.57
CA GLY A 540 -10.18 -10.75 29.59
C GLY A 540 -9.67 -10.76 28.13
N ASP A 541 -8.35 -10.76 27.95
CA ASP A 541 -7.67 -10.63 26.66
C ASP A 541 -6.82 -11.88 26.31
N GLY A 542 -7.26 -13.08 26.73
CA GLY A 542 -6.66 -14.37 26.35
C GLY A 542 -6.09 -15.22 27.50
N GLU A 543 -5.47 -16.35 27.16
CA GLU A 543 -5.05 -17.41 28.09
C GLU A 543 -3.57 -17.85 27.93
N VAL A 544 -2.99 -18.43 28.99
CA VAL A 544 -1.64 -19.02 28.97
C VAL A 544 -1.59 -20.31 29.81
N PHE A 545 -0.84 -21.30 29.33
CA PHE A 545 -0.71 -22.62 29.94
C PHE A 545 0.72 -22.92 30.38
N ALA A 546 0.86 -23.76 31.40
CA ALA A 546 2.14 -24.36 31.80
C ALA A 546 1.90 -25.79 32.32
N ALA A 547 2.91 -26.66 32.23
CA ALA A 547 2.80 -28.04 32.71
C ALA A 547 4.00 -28.41 33.59
N LEU A 548 3.74 -29.19 34.65
CA LEU A 548 4.76 -29.79 35.52
C LEU A 548 4.60 -31.30 35.51
N ARG A 549 5.67 -32.04 35.21
CA ARG A 549 5.66 -33.49 35.18
C ARG A 549 6.42 -34.08 36.36
N LEU A 550 5.70 -34.65 37.32
CA LEU A 550 6.24 -35.35 38.48
C LEU A 550 6.54 -36.81 38.12
N ARG A 551 7.73 -37.31 38.42
CA ARG A 551 8.04 -38.75 38.32
C ARG A 551 7.72 -39.43 39.64
N THR A 552 6.95 -40.51 39.57
CA THR A 552 6.74 -41.41 40.70
C THR A 552 7.97 -42.32 40.81
N ALA A 553 8.59 -42.38 41.99
CA ALA A 553 9.77 -43.20 42.26
C ALA A 553 9.47 -44.71 42.14
#